data_AF-A0AAV3QJ80-F1
#
_entry.id   AF-A0AAV3QJ80-F1
#
_cell.length_a   1.000
_cell.length_b   1.000
_cell.length_c   1.000
_cell.angle_alpha   90.00
_cell.angle_beta   90.00
_cell.angle_gamma   90.00
#
_symmetry.space_group_name_H-M   'P 1'
#
loop_
_entity.id
_entity.type
_entity.pdbx_description
1 polymer ?
#
loop_
_entity_poly.entity_id
_entity_poly.type
_entity_poly.pdbx_seq_one_letter_code
_entity_poly.pdbx_strand_id
1 'polypeptide(L)'
;MGSIIKHMPTELHSSVRSGIILYDFTRVVEELVFNTIDSGANKVYVALDVSTCYVKVKDNGSGISRDGLVLVGQRYGKEYFQGKWK
;
A
#
# COMPACT_ATOMS: atom_id res chain seq x y z
N MET A 1 -25.89 30.86 15.22
CA MET A 1 -24.42 30.74 15.16
C MET A 1 -24.08 29.59 14.21
N GLY A 2 -23.57 29.88 13.02
CA GLY A 2 -23.14 28.84 12.08
C GLY A 2 -21.77 28.30 12.48
N SER A 3 -21.62 26.97 12.45
CA SER A 3 -20.36 26.29 12.71
C SER A 3 -19.33 26.65 11.63
N ILE A 4 -18.14 27.12 12.03
CA ILE A 4 -17.03 27.38 11.12
C ILE A 4 -16.41 26.03 10.72
N ILE A 5 -16.37 25.73 9.42
CA ILE A 5 -15.66 24.56 8.88
C ILE A 5 -14.16 24.76 9.13
N LYS A 6 -13.52 23.78 9.75
CA LYS A 6 -12.07 23.76 10.00
C LYS A 6 -11.42 22.56 9.33
N HIS A 7 -10.16 22.71 8.93
CA HIS A 7 -9.36 21.58 8.46
C HIS A 7 -9.11 20.60 9.60
N MET A 8 -9.23 19.32 9.28
CA MET A 8 -8.87 18.23 10.17
C MET A 8 -7.33 18.12 10.26
N PRO A 9 -6.76 17.85 11.45
CA PRO A 9 -5.33 17.60 11.60
C PRO A 9 -4.84 16.47 10.71
N THR A 10 -3.63 16.59 10.18
CA THR A 10 -3.06 15.65 9.20
C THR A 10 -3.00 14.21 9.71
N GLU A 11 -2.70 14.01 11.00
CA GLU A 11 -2.66 12.66 11.60
C GLU A 11 -4.06 12.02 11.64
N LEU A 12 -5.07 12.82 12.00
CA LEU A 12 -6.46 12.35 12.08
C LEU A 12 -6.99 12.02 10.68
N HIS A 13 -6.70 12.88 9.71
CA HIS A 13 -7.08 12.66 8.31
C HIS A 13 -6.40 11.41 7.70
N SER A 14 -5.13 11.17 8.05
CA SER A 14 -4.40 9.96 7.61
C SER A 14 -4.98 8.70 8.26
N SER A 15 -5.29 8.75 9.55
CA SER A 15 -5.87 7.62 10.29
C SER A 15 -7.26 7.24 9.80
N VAL A 16 -8.16 8.23 9.61
CA VAL A 16 -9.52 8.00 9.09
C VAL A 16 -9.47 7.35 7.71
N ARG A 17 -8.58 7.82 6.83
CA ARG A 17 -8.43 7.23 5.49
C ARG A 17 -7.90 5.80 5.56
N SER A 18 -6.86 5.53 6.34
CA SER A 18 -6.30 4.19 6.48
C SER A 18 -7.33 3.21 7.05
N GLY A 19 -8.15 3.64 8.01
CA GLY A 19 -9.26 2.84 8.55
C GLY A 19 -10.36 2.52 7.54
N ILE A 20 -10.52 3.32 6.48
CA ILE A 20 -11.46 3.07 5.38
C ILE A 20 -10.82 2.26 4.23
N ILE A 21 -9.50 2.13 4.16
CA ILE A 21 -8.83 1.39 3.07
C ILE A 21 -8.35 0.00 3.53
N LEU A 22 -7.92 -0.12 4.78
CA LEU A 22 -7.32 -1.33 5.36
C LEU A 22 -8.26 -2.05 6.34
N TYR A 23 -9.58 -1.92 6.19
CA TYR A 23 -10.53 -2.66 7.03
C TYR A 23 -10.83 -4.08 6.52
N ASP A 24 -10.41 -4.40 5.29
CA ASP A 24 -10.61 -5.70 4.67
C ASP A 24 -9.27 -6.39 4.44
N PHE A 25 -9.08 -7.52 5.12
CA PHE A 25 -7.90 -8.38 5.00
C PHE A 25 -7.65 -8.81 3.54
N THR A 26 -8.72 -8.98 2.77
CA THR A 26 -8.68 -9.30 1.33
C THR A 26 -8.03 -8.18 0.54
N ARG A 27 -8.34 -6.92 0.87
CA ARG A 27 -7.79 -5.76 0.17
C ARG A 27 -6.29 -5.61 0.41
N VAL A 28 -5.83 -5.93 1.62
CA VAL A 28 -4.39 -5.95 1.95
C VAL A 28 -3.66 -6.97 1.07
N VAL A 29 -4.20 -8.17 0.93
CA VAL A 29 -3.62 -9.22 0.07
C VAL A 29 -3.62 -8.78 -1.39
N GLU A 30 -4.73 -8.23 -1.87
CA GLU A 30 -4.89 -7.77 -3.25
C GLU A 30 -3.85 -6.72 -3.64
N GLU A 31 -3.67 -5.67 -2.83
CA GLU A 31 -2.69 -4.61 -3.08
C GLU A 31 -1.25 -5.13 -3.07
N LEU A 32 -0.91 -6.03 -2.14
CA LEU A 32 0.44 -6.62 -2.10
C LEU A 32 0.71 -7.52 -3.32
N VAL A 33 -0.29 -8.29 -3.78
CA VAL A 33 -0.17 -9.11 -4.99
C VAL A 33 -0.07 -8.23 -6.24
N PHE A 34 -0.79 -7.11 -6.32
CA PHE A 34 -0.63 -6.18 -7.43
C PHE A 34 0.77 -5.57 -7.49
N ASN A 35 1.35 -5.18 -6.36
CA ASN A 35 2.73 -4.70 -6.31
C ASN A 35 3.73 -5.76 -6.83
N THR A 36 3.47 -7.03 -6.54
CA THR A 36 4.27 -8.14 -7.05
C THR A 36 4.13 -8.32 -8.58
N ILE A 37 2.93 -8.11 -9.13
CA ILE A 37 2.71 -8.15 -10.59
C ILE A 37 3.43 -6.98 -11.27
N ASP A 38 3.33 -5.78 -10.70
CA ASP A 38 3.97 -4.56 -11.20
C ASP A 38 5.50 -4.69 -11.23
N SER A 39 6.10 -5.49 -10.34
CA SER A 39 7.54 -5.78 -10.31
C SER A 39 7.98 -6.90 -11.28
N GLY A 40 7.05 -7.44 -12.07
CA GLY A 40 7.31 -8.48 -13.07
C GLY A 40 7.58 -9.87 -12.50
N ALA A 41 7.15 -10.15 -11.27
CA ALA A 41 7.35 -11.46 -10.66
C ALA A 41 6.59 -12.57 -11.41
N ASN A 42 7.17 -13.78 -11.42
CA ASN A 42 6.52 -14.98 -11.97
C ASN A 42 6.27 -16.08 -10.93
N LYS A 43 6.74 -15.87 -9.71
CA LYS A 43 6.49 -16.74 -8.55
C LYS A 43 6.09 -15.86 -7.37
N VAL A 44 4.93 -16.15 -6.81
CA VAL A 44 4.36 -15.42 -5.67
C VAL A 44 3.93 -16.42 -4.63
N TYR A 45 4.35 -16.19 -3.39
CA TYR A 45 3.96 -16.98 -2.21
C TYR A 45 3.23 -16.06 -1.25
N VAL A 46 1.99 -16.42 -0.92
CA VAL A 46 1.15 -15.70 0.03
C VAL A 46 0.94 -16.60 1.26
N ALA A 47 1.22 -16.07 2.45
CA ALA A 47 0.95 -16.72 3.73
C ALA A 47 0.10 -15.79 4.59
N LEU A 48 -0.93 -16.36 5.22
CA LEU A 48 -1.93 -15.65 6.00
C LEU A 48 -2.12 -16.32 7.34
N ASP A 49 -2.23 -15.53 8.39
CA ASP A 49 -2.79 -15.95 9.67
C ASP A 49 -3.90 -14.97 10.05
N VAL A 50 -5.14 -15.43 9.88
CA VAL A 50 -6.35 -14.62 10.12
C VAL A 50 -6.55 -14.38 11.61
N SER A 51 -6.06 -15.27 12.49
CA SER A 51 -6.21 -15.11 13.93
C SER A 51 -5.35 -13.97 14.48
N THR A 52 -4.22 -13.68 13.83
CA THR A 52 -3.29 -12.61 14.20
C THR A 52 -3.32 -11.42 13.24
N CYS A 53 -4.20 -11.44 12.23
CA CYS A 53 -4.22 -10.48 11.12
C CYS A 53 -2.85 -10.32 10.45
N TYR A 54 -2.09 -11.41 10.33
CA TYR A 54 -0.77 -11.41 9.71
C TYR A 54 -0.86 -11.77 8.22
N VAL A 55 -0.28 -10.91 7.37
CA VAL A 55 -0.14 -11.13 5.93
C VAL A 55 1.33 -11.10 5.56
N LYS A 56 1.76 -12.08 4.76
CA LYS A 56 3.09 -12.11 4.15
C LYS A 56 2.96 -12.45 2.67
N VAL A 57 3.53 -11.60 1.83
CA VAL A 57 3.72 -11.85 0.40
C VAL A 57 5.22 -11.91 0.14
N LYS A 58 5.66 -12.96 -0.55
CA LYS A 58 7.04 -13.13 -1.01
C LYS A 58 7.02 -13.37 -2.52
N ASP A 59 7.81 -12.61 -3.24
CA ASP A 59 7.93 -12.75 -4.68
C ASP A 59 9.39 -12.79 -5.15
N ASN A 60 9.55 -12.97 -6.46
CA ASN A 60 10.84 -12.95 -7.15
C ASN A 60 10.90 -11.85 -8.23
N GLY A 61 10.15 -10.77 -8.06
CA GLY A 61 10.18 -9.62 -8.96
C GLY A 61 11.45 -8.78 -8.81
N SER A 62 11.44 -7.60 -9.41
CA SER A 62 12.59 -6.68 -9.42
C SER A 62 13.02 -6.17 -8.04
N GLY A 63 12.16 -6.30 -7.04
CA GLY A 63 12.35 -5.70 -5.71
C GLY A 63 12.21 -4.17 -5.73
N ILE A 64 12.56 -3.55 -4.60
CA ILE A 64 12.51 -2.10 -4.37
C ILE A 64 13.95 -1.62 -4.19
N SER A 65 14.30 -0.48 -4.80
CA SER A 65 15.65 0.08 -4.63
C SER A 65 15.85 0.61 -3.20
N ARG A 66 17.10 0.88 -2.80
CA ARG A 66 17.37 1.47 -1.48
C ARG A 66 16.70 2.84 -1.32
N ASP A 67 16.70 3.64 -2.37
CA ASP A 67 16.10 4.99 -2.36
C ASP A 67 14.58 4.90 -2.43
N GLY A 68 14.06 3.95 -3.22
CA GLY A 68 12.64 3.64 -3.29
C GLY A 68 12.05 3.17 -1.97
N LEU A 69 12.83 2.42 -1.18
CA LEU A 69 12.40 1.94 0.13
C LEU A 69 12.06 3.09 1.10
N VAL A 70 12.72 4.24 0.96
CA VAL A 70 12.42 5.45 1.77
C VAL A 70 11.04 6.03 1.43
N LEU A 71 10.54 5.78 0.22
CA LEU A 71 9.25 6.27 -0.27
C LEU A 71 8.09 5.31 0.03
N VAL A 72 8.37 4.06 0.42
CA VAL A 72 7.35 3.07 0.75
C VAL A 72 6.48 3.56 1.90
N GLY A 73 5.16 3.48 1.72
CA GLY A 73 4.19 3.96 2.72
C GLY A 73 3.97 5.47 2.72
N GLN A 74 4.72 6.25 1.93
CA GLN A 74 4.43 7.67 1.75
C GLN A 74 3.27 7.88 0.79
N ARG A 75 2.42 8.85 1.10
CA ARG A 75 1.33 9.25 0.19
C ARG A 75 1.94 9.79 -1.10
N TYR A 76 1.56 9.20 -2.24
CA TYR A 76 2.11 9.49 -3.58
C TYR A 76 3.57 9.06 -3.80
N GLY A 77 4.22 8.42 -2.81
CA GLY A 77 5.52 7.79 -2.97
C GLY A 77 5.36 6.49 -3.74
N LYS A 78 5.63 6.53 -5.04
CA LYS A 78 5.52 5.36 -5.91
C LYS A 78 6.77 5.23 -6.76
N GLU A 79 7.40 4.06 -6.70
CA GLU A 79 8.53 3.69 -7.55
C GLU A 79 8.00 2.90 -8.77
N TYR A 80 7.25 3.56 -9.66
CA TYR A 80 6.94 2.98 -10.97
C TYR A 80 8.00 3.44 -11.96
N PHE A 81 8.39 2.55 -12.88
CA PHE A 81 9.09 2.95 -14.11
C PHE A 81 8.30 4.09 -14.79
N GLN A 82 8.97 5.22 -15.06
CA GLN A 82 8.42 6.37 -15.79
C GLN A 82 8.28 6.08 -17.31
N GLY A 83 7.71 4.93 -17.66
CA GLY A 83 7.32 4.64 -19.03
C GLY A 83 5.96 5.27 -19.31
N LYS A 84 5.94 6.32 -20.12
CA LYS A 84 4.71 6.86 -20.71
C LYS A 84 3.87 5.70 -21.25
N TRP A 85 2.63 5.57 -20.78
CA TRP A 85 1.60 4.83 -21.48
C TRP A 85 1.52 5.42 -22.91
N LYS A 86 1.99 4.66 -23.89
CA LYS A 86 1.66 4.88 -25.30
C LYS A 86 0.55 3.91 -25.67
#